data_AF-A0A6A3C1L1-F1
#
_entry.id   AF-A0A6A3C1L1-F1
#
_cell.length_a   1.000
_cell.length_b   1.000
_cell.length_c   1.000
_cell.angle_alpha   90.00
_cell.angle_beta   90.00
_cell.angle_gamma   90.00
#
_symmetry.space_group_name_H-M   'P 1'
#
loop_
_entity.id
_entity.type
_entity.pdbx_description
1 polymer ?
#
loop_
_entity_poly.entity_id
_entity_poly.type
_entity_poly.pdbx_seq_one_letter_code
_entity_poly.pdbx_strand_id
1 'polypeptide(L)'
;MEKETELLSRLVANHLHLAQLEPLRATILALRTKDRELARAILQTIVANSGRFENIAWSPSCPSPALLTYLSTLELLQFNNPTSIWSFDPDTLRIRAEFLLLVQVLIDKILASLRRDVNLDNIEKKESESDGFEEEKPELLDRSEDLKEGNGELGDCVRVLDRFLELGMRRLRPDVVMDGCDDGGGEEDKAVLEKVLIEEEELVCLRKVIMDYADLFDALCTNIQRQLKGLDDVDLGMAIMVRREKVRVDSFDEEHKGVLSLMQKSVQLAHLDTMKVSTKDGDIEGAVSHIRFLHLDHGVEEVVYR
;
A
#
# COMPACT_ATOMS: atom_id res chain seq x y z
N MET A 1 18.28 -18.34 29.25
CA MET A 1 17.16 -18.51 28.29
C MET A 1 16.20 -17.35 28.49
N GLU A 2 15.40 -17.33 29.56
CA GLU A 2 14.35 -16.31 29.78
C GLU A 2 14.87 -14.84 29.81
N LYS A 3 15.95 -14.54 30.55
CA LYS A 3 16.53 -13.18 30.60
C LYS A 3 17.08 -12.67 29.26
N GLU A 4 17.58 -13.58 28.41
CA GLU A 4 18.13 -13.21 27.10
C GLU A 4 17.00 -12.96 26.10
N THR A 5 15.96 -13.80 26.11
CA THR A 5 14.72 -13.57 25.37
C THR A 5 14.08 -12.24 25.78
N GLU A 6 13.98 -11.95 27.08
CA GLU A 6 13.44 -10.68 27.58
C GLU A 6 14.25 -9.47 27.08
N LEU A 7 15.59 -9.54 27.14
CA LEU A 7 16.45 -8.48 26.63
C LEU A 7 16.26 -8.27 25.12
N LEU A 8 16.23 -9.37 24.35
CA LEU A 8 16.01 -9.31 22.90
C LEU A 8 14.63 -8.73 22.56
N SER A 9 13.57 -9.11 23.27
CA SER A 9 12.23 -8.54 23.08
C SER A 9 12.21 -7.03 23.33
N ARG A 10 12.91 -6.54 24.37
CA ARG A 10 13.05 -5.11 24.64
C ARG A 10 13.84 -4.39 23.55
N LEU A 11 14.88 -5.01 23.01
CA LEU A 11 15.66 -4.47 21.89
C LEU A 11 14.82 -4.40 20.61
N VAL A 12 13.99 -5.42 20.32
CA VAL A 12 13.03 -5.38 19.20
C VAL A 12 12.10 -4.17 19.36
N ALA A 13 11.48 -4.00 20.53
CA ALA A 13 10.58 -2.88 20.79
C ALA A 13 11.28 -1.52 20.59
N ASN A 14 12.50 -1.37 21.08
CA ASN A 14 13.29 -0.15 20.91
C ASN A 14 13.63 0.12 19.43
N HIS A 15 14.09 -0.88 18.69
CA HIS A 15 14.43 -0.71 17.27
C HIS A 15 13.21 -0.49 16.39
N LEU A 16 12.06 -1.07 16.76
CA LEU A 16 10.76 -0.77 16.14
C LEU A 16 10.34 0.68 16.41
N HIS A 17 10.42 1.13 17.67
CA HIS A 17 10.12 2.51 18.07
C HIS A 17 10.98 3.53 17.30
N LEU A 18 12.26 3.23 17.07
CA LEU A 18 13.18 4.11 16.33
C LEU A 18 13.16 3.91 14.81
N ALA A 19 12.27 3.05 14.29
CA ALA A 19 12.22 2.66 12.87
C ALA A 19 13.60 2.25 12.31
N GLN A 20 14.41 1.56 13.11
CA GLN A 20 15.75 1.09 12.77
C GLN A 20 15.69 -0.32 12.20
N LEU A 21 15.43 -0.41 10.90
CA LEU A 21 15.14 -1.69 10.25
C LEU A 21 16.26 -2.74 10.40
N GLU A 22 17.49 -2.43 10.01
CA GLU A 22 18.58 -3.42 10.04
C GLU A 22 18.89 -3.91 11.48
N PRO A 23 18.95 -3.04 12.50
CA PRO A 23 19.03 -3.46 13.90
C PRO A 23 17.83 -4.30 14.37
N LEU A 24 16.61 -3.92 13.98
CA LEU A 24 15.40 -4.68 14.27
C LEU A 24 15.50 -6.09 13.68
N ARG A 25 15.85 -6.19 12.39
CA ARG A 25 16.05 -7.45 11.67
C ARG A 25 17.09 -8.33 12.34
N ALA A 26 18.25 -7.78 12.69
CA ALA A 26 19.31 -8.53 13.37
C ALA A 26 18.83 -9.08 14.73
N THR A 27 18.07 -8.29 15.48
CA THR A 27 17.55 -8.67 16.79
C THR A 27 16.46 -9.74 16.67
N ILE A 28 15.58 -9.64 15.67
CA ILE A 28 14.58 -10.68 15.35
C ILE A 28 15.26 -11.98 14.94
N LEU A 29 16.33 -11.93 14.14
CA LEU A 29 17.09 -13.12 13.75
C LEU A 29 17.78 -13.78 14.96
N ALA A 30 18.31 -13.00 15.89
CA ALA A 30 18.85 -13.50 17.15
C ALA A 30 17.75 -14.13 18.02
N LEU A 31 16.61 -13.42 18.17
CA LEU A 31 15.45 -13.90 18.92
C LEU A 31 14.91 -15.21 18.35
N ARG A 32 14.87 -15.35 17.02
CA ARG A 32 14.45 -16.58 16.34
C ARG A 32 15.25 -17.82 16.76
N THR A 33 16.52 -17.66 17.14
CA THR A 33 17.36 -18.78 17.63
C THR A 33 17.06 -19.18 19.07
N LYS A 34 16.42 -18.30 19.85
CA LYS A 34 16.10 -18.47 21.27
C LYS A 34 14.64 -18.83 21.49
N ASP A 35 13.76 -18.11 20.80
CA ASP A 35 12.32 -18.27 20.81
C ASP A 35 11.77 -17.96 19.41
N ARG A 36 11.58 -19.03 18.63
CA ARG A 36 11.09 -18.94 17.25
C ARG A 36 9.63 -18.51 17.19
N GLU A 37 8.82 -18.93 18.16
CA GLU A 37 7.39 -18.64 18.18
C GLU A 37 7.16 -17.17 18.50
N LEU A 38 7.89 -16.62 19.47
CA LEU A 38 7.84 -15.19 19.79
C LEU A 38 8.35 -14.32 18.63
N ALA A 39 9.47 -14.67 18.00
CA ALA A 39 9.98 -13.93 16.84
C ALA A 39 8.98 -13.93 15.67
N ARG A 40 8.31 -15.07 15.44
CA ARG A 40 7.24 -15.16 14.43
C ARG A 40 6.05 -14.29 14.81
N ALA A 41 5.59 -14.38 16.06
CA ALA A 41 4.45 -13.61 16.56
C ALA A 41 4.69 -12.10 16.41
N ILE A 42 5.88 -11.61 16.76
CA ILE A 42 6.26 -10.19 16.58
C ILE A 42 6.12 -9.77 15.12
N LEU A 43 6.70 -10.54 14.19
CA LEU A 43 6.61 -10.21 12.75
C LEU A 43 5.16 -10.28 12.25
N GLN A 44 4.40 -11.28 12.70
CA GLN A 44 2.97 -11.40 12.38
C GLN A 44 2.19 -10.19 12.88
N THR A 45 2.45 -9.71 14.10
CA THR A 45 1.84 -8.50 14.66
C THR A 45 2.19 -7.25 13.85
N ILE A 46 3.46 -7.09 13.45
CA ILE A 46 3.87 -5.94 12.62
C ILE A 46 3.12 -5.94 11.28
N VAL A 47 3.05 -7.09 10.61
CA VAL A 47 2.39 -7.22 9.31
C VAL A 47 0.87 -7.07 9.43
N ALA A 48 0.25 -7.67 10.44
CA ALA A 48 -1.17 -7.57 10.73
C ALA A 48 -1.62 -6.12 10.98
N ASN A 49 -0.77 -5.32 11.62
CA ASN A 49 -1.01 -3.88 11.85
C ASN A 49 -0.54 -3.00 10.69
N SER A 50 -0.09 -3.58 9.56
CA SER A 50 0.46 -2.82 8.43
C SER A 50 1.56 -1.83 8.86
N GLY A 51 2.39 -2.24 9.82
CA GLY A 51 3.47 -1.43 10.37
C GLY A 51 3.01 -0.17 11.11
N ARG A 52 1.70 0.01 11.33
CA ARG A 52 1.15 1.19 12.01
C ARG A 52 1.15 0.98 13.52
N PHE A 53 2.02 1.72 14.18
CA PHE A 53 2.05 1.82 15.65
C PHE A 53 2.14 3.30 15.99
N GLU A 54 1.42 3.73 17.03
CA GLU A 54 1.29 5.15 17.42
C GLU A 54 2.63 5.80 17.75
N ASN A 55 3.52 5.05 18.40
CA ASN A 55 4.77 5.55 18.94
C ASN A 55 5.97 5.12 18.09
N ILE A 56 5.96 5.36 16.77
CA ILE A 56 7.15 5.13 15.92
C ILE A 56 7.75 6.47 15.49
N ALA A 57 9.02 6.67 15.85
CA ALA A 57 9.88 7.71 15.31
C ALA A 57 10.42 7.25 13.94
N TRP A 58 9.65 7.53 12.87
CA TRP A 58 10.03 7.19 11.50
C TRP A 58 11.41 7.76 11.15
N SER A 59 12.24 6.94 10.50
CA SER A 59 13.63 7.27 10.22
C SER A 59 13.93 7.15 8.72
N PRO A 60 15.03 7.72 8.21
CA PRO A 60 15.42 7.53 6.82
C PRO A 60 15.64 6.05 6.43
N SER A 61 16.01 5.20 7.39
CA SER A 61 16.18 3.75 7.18
C SER A 61 14.86 3.01 7.00
N CYS A 62 13.76 3.57 7.52
CA CYS A 62 12.41 3.04 7.35
C CYS A 62 11.43 4.22 7.47
N PRO A 63 11.12 4.92 6.35
CA PRO A 63 10.39 6.19 6.40
C PRO A 63 8.87 6.02 6.48
N SER A 64 8.34 4.81 6.27
CA SER A 64 6.90 4.58 6.20
C SER A 64 6.45 3.24 6.77
N PRO A 65 5.20 3.16 7.29
CA PRO A 65 4.60 1.91 7.73
C PRO A 65 4.55 0.84 6.63
N ALA A 66 4.30 1.25 5.38
CA ALA A 66 4.22 0.32 4.24
C ALA A 66 5.56 -0.37 3.98
N LEU A 67 6.69 0.37 4.10
CA LEU A 67 8.01 -0.23 3.95
C LEU A 67 8.32 -1.18 5.11
N LEU A 68 8.01 -0.78 6.36
CA LEU A 68 8.16 -1.65 7.52
C LEU A 68 7.37 -2.95 7.35
N THR A 69 6.13 -2.85 6.87
CA THR A 69 5.26 -4.00 6.58
C THR A 69 5.90 -4.92 5.57
N TYR A 70 6.31 -4.39 4.41
CA TYR A 70 6.87 -5.19 3.34
C TYR A 70 8.14 -5.93 3.78
N LEU A 71 9.06 -5.23 4.44
CA LEU A 71 10.33 -5.82 4.88
C LEU A 71 10.13 -6.83 6.02
N SER A 72 9.20 -6.55 6.94
CA SER A 72 8.80 -7.52 7.98
C SER A 72 8.14 -8.75 7.36
N THR A 73 7.34 -8.60 6.31
CA THR A 73 6.78 -9.72 5.55
C THR A 73 7.89 -10.56 4.93
N LEU A 74 8.92 -9.97 4.30
CA LEU A 74 10.03 -10.74 3.72
C LEU A 74 10.76 -11.60 4.77
N GLU A 75 10.96 -11.07 5.97
CA GLU A 75 11.55 -11.82 7.08
C GLU A 75 10.60 -12.88 7.65
N LEU A 76 9.31 -12.58 7.75
CA LEU A 76 8.27 -13.53 8.20
C LEU A 76 8.21 -14.75 7.29
N LEU A 77 8.31 -14.56 5.98
CA LEU A 77 8.28 -15.64 4.99
C LEU A 77 9.45 -16.64 5.12
N GLN A 78 10.49 -16.31 5.90
CA GLN A 78 11.58 -17.24 6.24
C GLN A 78 11.23 -18.19 7.41
N PHE A 79 10.07 -18.02 8.05
CA PHE A 79 9.58 -18.90 9.11
C PHE A 79 8.76 -20.06 8.55
N ASN A 80 8.60 -21.09 9.37
CA ASN A 80 7.67 -22.17 9.06
C ASN A 80 6.26 -21.67 9.40
N ASN A 81 5.30 -21.95 8.52
CA ASN A 81 3.90 -21.52 8.64
C ASN A 81 3.76 -20.00 8.91
N PRO A 82 4.31 -19.14 8.03
CA PRO A 82 4.32 -17.69 8.23
C PRO A 82 2.92 -17.10 8.27
N THR A 83 1.98 -17.69 7.52
CA THR A 83 0.61 -17.23 7.40
C THR A 83 -0.36 -17.88 8.40
N SER A 84 0.11 -18.44 9.53
CA SER A 84 -0.75 -19.22 10.44
C SER A 84 -1.98 -18.50 10.99
N ILE A 85 -1.99 -17.16 10.98
CA ILE A 85 -3.11 -16.33 11.45
C ILE A 85 -3.99 -15.79 10.29
N TRP A 86 -3.66 -16.15 9.05
CA TRP A 86 -4.39 -15.80 7.85
C TRP A 86 -4.80 -17.09 7.10
N SER A 87 -5.85 -16.99 6.30
CA SER A 87 -6.44 -18.06 5.49
C SER A 87 -5.80 -18.15 4.11
N PHE A 88 -5.09 -17.10 3.71
CA PHE A 88 -4.36 -17.04 2.45
C PHE A 88 -2.91 -17.53 2.59
N ASP A 89 -2.33 -17.87 1.45
CA ASP A 89 -1.00 -18.46 1.36
C ASP A 89 0.12 -17.40 1.47
N PRO A 90 1.39 -17.83 1.66
CA PRO A 90 2.52 -16.93 1.81
C PRO A 90 2.78 -16.01 0.60
N ASP A 91 2.49 -16.45 -0.62
CA ASP A 91 2.65 -15.61 -1.81
C ASP A 91 1.59 -14.52 -1.84
N THR A 92 0.34 -14.84 -1.49
CA THR A 92 -0.72 -13.84 -1.31
C THR A 92 -0.36 -12.80 -0.24
N LEU A 93 0.22 -13.23 0.90
CA LEU A 93 0.71 -12.29 1.92
C LEU A 93 1.75 -11.31 1.36
N ARG A 94 2.73 -11.84 0.62
CA ARG A 94 3.78 -11.03 -0.01
C ARG A 94 3.19 -9.99 -0.95
N ILE A 95 2.27 -10.40 -1.82
CA ILE A 95 1.68 -9.53 -2.84
C ILE A 95 0.80 -8.45 -2.18
N ARG A 96 0.03 -8.79 -1.14
CA ARG A 96 -0.76 -7.82 -0.35
C ARG A 96 0.12 -6.79 0.37
N ALA A 97 1.28 -7.21 0.90
CA ALA A 97 2.24 -6.27 1.49
C ALA A 97 2.93 -5.38 0.45
N GLU A 98 3.27 -5.95 -0.72
CA GLU A 98 3.85 -5.20 -1.84
C GLU A 98 2.87 -4.15 -2.39
N PHE A 99 1.58 -4.46 -2.43
CA PHE A 99 0.54 -3.51 -2.81
C PHE A 99 0.58 -2.23 -1.96
N LEU A 100 0.68 -2.36 -0.64
CA LEU A 100 0.80 -1.20 0.26
C LEU A 100 2.03 -0.36 -0.06
N LEU A 101 3.16 -1.01 -0.34
CA LEU A 101 4.39 -0.32 -0.70
C LEU A 101 4.26 0.44 -2.03
N LEU A 102 3.66 -0.17 -3.06
CA LEU A 102 3.44 0.48 -4.35
C LEU A 102 2.53 1.72 -4.23
N VAL A 103 1.44 1.61 -3.48
CA VAL A 103 0.53 2.74 -3.22
C VAL A 103 1.22 3.84 -2.42
N GLN A 104 1.99 3.50 -1.38
CA GLN A 104 2.76 4.48 -0.62
C GLN A 104 3.80 5.21 -1.49
N VAL A 105 4.51 4.48 -2.36
CA VAL A 105 5.49 5.08 -3.29
C VAL A 105 4.82 6.06 -4.25
N LEU A 106 3.61 5.75 -4.74
CA LEU A 106 2.82 6.66 -5.57
C LEU A 106 2.45 7.94 -4.78
N ILE A 107 1.93 7.79 -3.56
CA ILE A 107 1.58 8.92 -2.69
C ILE A 107 2.81 9.81 -2.45
N ASP A 108 3.95 9.22 -2.08
CA ASP A 108 5.19 9.96 -1.79
C ASP A 108 5.68 10.75 -3.03
N LYS A 109 5.59 10.15 -4.22
CA LYS A 109 5.96 10.83 -5.48
C LYS A 109 5.02 11.97 -5.83
N ILE A 110 3.72 11.79 -5.64
CA ILE A 110 2.70 12.82 -5.88
C ILE A 110 2.90 13.99 -4.91
N LEU A 111 3.09 13.72 -3.62
CA LEU A 111 3.39 14.73 -2.60
C LEU A 111 4.71 15.46 -2.89
N ALA A 112 5.74 14.75 -3.33
CA ALA A 112 7.00 15.37 -3.75
C ALA A 112 6.82 16.27 -4.97
N SER A 113 5.91 15.93 -5.89
CA SER A 113 5.54 16.81 -7.01
C SER A 113 4.82 18.06 -6.55
N LEU A 114 3.82 17.90 -5.67
CA LEU A 114 3.09 19.03 -5.10
C LEU A 114 4.01 20.02 -4.40
N ARG A 115 5.00 19.53 -3.63
CA ARG A 115 6.00 20.39 -2.98
C ARG A 115 6.88 21.14 -3.99
N ARG A 116 7.26 20.49 -5.10
CA ARG A 116 8.04 21.13 -6.16
C ARG A 116 7.25 22.26 -6.81
N ASP A 117 5.97 22.05 -7.08
CA ASP A 117 5.11 23.05 -7.72
C ASP A 117 4.92 24.27 -6.80
N VAL A 118 4.66 24.06 -5.50
CA VAL A 118 4.56 25.15 -4.51
C VAL A 118 5.88 25.94 -4.37
N ASN A 119 7.02 25.26 -4.41
CA ASN A 119 8.31 25.93 -4.34
C ASN A 119 8.56 26.82 -5.57
N LEU A 120 8.15 26.39 -6.76
CA LEU A 120 8.24 27.21 -7.98
C LEU A 120 7.36 28.45 -7.88
N ASP A 121 6.10 28.30 -7.43
CA ASP A 121 5.20 29.44 -7.23
C ASP A 121 5.77 30.47 -6.24
N ASN A 122 6.46 30.00 -5.20
CA ASN A 122 7.10 30.87 -4.22
C ASN A 122 8.33 31.61 -4.79
N ILE A 123 9.07 30.99 -5.70
CA ILE A 123 10.19 31.61 -6.40
C ILE A 123 9.67 32.67 -7.39
N GLU A 124 8.64 32.34 -8.18
CA GLU A 124 8.03 33.28 -9.14
C GLU A 124 7.45 34.51 -8.42
N LYS A 125 6.82 34.31 -7.25
CA LYS A 125 6.33 35.43 -6.41
C LYS A 125 7.47 36.28 -5.83
N LYS A 126 8.60 35.67 -5.45
CA LYS A 126 9.79 36.39 -4.96
C LYS A 126 10.50 37.17 -6.08
N GLU A 127 10.46 36.70 -7.33
CA GLU A 127 11.00 37.46 -8.47
C GLU A 127 10.16 38.69 -8.82
N SER A 128 8.87 38.72 -8.47
CA SER A 128 8.02 39.92 -8.55
C SER A 128 8.17 40.90 -7.39
N GLU A 129 8.82 40.51 -6.29
CA GLU A 129 9.10 41.34 -5.12
C GLU A 129 10.60 41.41 -4.83
N SER A 130 11.32 42.19 -5.63
CA SER A 130 12.65 42.68 -5.24
C SER A 130 12.52 43.55 -3.99
N ASP A 131 12.95 43.06 -2.82
CA ASP A 131 14.08 43.57 -2.02
C ASP A 131 14.04 42.92 -0.61
N GLY A 132 15.15 42.30 -0.16
CA GLY A 132 15.28 41.86 1.24
C GLY A 132 15.89 40.46 1.44
N PHE A 133 17.18 40.44 1.77
CA PHE A 133 17.92 39.30 2.30
C PHE A 133 17.32 38.83 3.64
N GLU A 134 16.92 37.56 3.77
CA GLU A 134 16.94 36.85 5.06
C GLU A 134 17.33 35.37 4.87
N GLU A 135 18.17 34.89 5.79
CA GLU A 135 18.86 33.60 5.80
C GLU A 135 17.90 32.40 5.91
N GLU A 136 18.03 31.44 4.99
CA GLU A 136 17.33 30.15 5.06
C GLU A 136 17.81 29.33 6.25
N LYS A 137 16.90 29.07 7.18
CA LYS A 137 17.02 28.05 8.22
C LYS A 137 16.37 26.75 7.71
N PRO A 138 16.95 25.56 7.93
CA PRO A 138 16.33 24.33 7.47
C PRO A 138 15.16 23.98 8.40
N GLU A 139 13.93 24.21 7.94
CA GLU A 139 12.73 23.78 8.66
C GLU A 139 12.53 22.27 8.48
N LEU A 140 12.66 21.57 9.60
CA LEU A 140 12.32 20.17 9.73
C LEU A 140 10.81 20.00 9.59
N LEU A 141 10.43 19.28 8.55
CA LEU A 141 9.10 18.82 8.18
C LEU A 141 8.18 18.54 9.38
N ASP A 142 7.29 19.48 9.68
CA ASP A 142 6.07 19.17 10.41
C ASP A 142 5.05 18.59 9.44
N ARG A 143 4.48 17.48 9.84
CA ARG A 143 3.62 16.64 9.01
C ARG A 143 2.19 17.09 9.30
N SER A 144 1.50 17.56 8.25
CA SER A 144 0.05 17.40 8.02
C SER A 144 -0.99 18.52 8.31
N GLU A 145 -0.65 19.79 8.51
CA GLU A 145 -1.73 20.81 8.64
C GLU A 145 -1.74 21.98 7.63
N ASP A 146 -0.64 22.29 6.94
CA ASP A 146 -0.56 23.54 6.15
C ASP A 146 -0.74 23.40 4.63
N LEU A 147 -1.22 22.26 4.11
CA LEU A 147 -1.58 22.11 2.69
C LEU A 147 -3.07 22.40 2.40
N LYS A 148 -3.73 23.20 3.25
CA LYS A 148 -5.07 23.68 2.95
C LYS A 148 -5.01 24.74 1.86
N GLU A 149 -5.68 24.42 0.74
CA GLU A 149 -6.13 25.34 -0.30
C GLU A 149 -5.04 25.86 -1.26
N GLY A 150 -4.43 24.95 -2.03
CA GLY A 150 -3.49 25.35 -3.09
C GLY A 150 -3.55 24.55 -4.41
N ASN A 151 -3.89 23.26 -4.41
CA ASN A 151 -3.94 22.47 -5.66
C ASN A 151 -4.91 21.29 -5.51
N GLY A 152 -6.18 21.53 -5.82
CA GLY A 152 -7.26 20.56 -5.57
C GLY A 152 -7.06 19.20 -6.25
N GLU A 153 -6.54 19.19 -7.48
CA GLU A 153 -6.45 17.97 -8.30
C GLU A 153 -5.44 16.94 -7.76
N LEU A 154 -4.23 17.38 -7.37
CA LEU A 154 -3.23 16.47 -6.78
C LEU A 154 -3.62 16.05 -5.35
N GLY A 155 -4.27 16.94 -4.59
CA GLY A 155 -4.81 16.61 -3.28
C GLY A 155 -5.90 15.53 -3.35
N ASP A 156 -6.77 15.60 -4.36
CA ASP A 156 -7.78 14.58 -4.63
C ASP A 156 -7.13 13.23 -5.00
N CYS A 157 -6.05 13.24 -5.79
CA CYS A 157 -5.29 12.02 -6.11
C CYS A 157 -4.75 11.34 -4.85
N VAL A 158 -4.13 12.11 -3.95
CA VAL A 158 -3.60 11.59 -2.68
C VAL A 158 -4.72 11.01 -1.83
N ARG A 159 -5.85 11.73 -1.70
CA ARG A 159 -7.02 11.23 -0.96
C ARG A 159 -7.51 9.89 -1.49
N VAL A 160 -7.63 9.74 -2.81
CA VAL A 160 -8.07 8.47 -3.42
C VAL A 160 -7.06 7.35 -3.14
N LEU A 161 -5.75 7.62 -3.32
CA LEU A 161 -4.70 6.62 -3.06
C LEU A 161 -4.61 6.23 -1.58
N ASP A 162 -4.82 7.17 -0.65
CA ASP A 162 -4.89 6.86 0.78
C ASP A 162 -6.03 5.88 1.11
N ARG A 163 -7.17 5.97 0.42
CA ARG A 163 -8.27 5.02 0.56
C ARG A 163 -7.90 3.63 0.02
N PHE A 164 -7.15 3.55 -1.08
CA PHE A 164 -6.57 2.28 -1.55
C PHE A 164 -5.55 1.71 -0.57
N LEU A 165 -4.72 2.56 0.03
CA LEU A 165 -3.82 2.14 1.09
C LEU A 165 -4.62 1.54 2.25
N GLU A 166 -5.71 2.20 2.66
CA GLU A 166 -6.63 1.74 3.69
C GLU A 166 -7.29 0.40 3.39
N LEU A 167 -7.74 0.21 2.15
CA LEU A 167 -8.24 -1.06 1.65
C LEU A 167 -7.19 -2.16 1.80
N GLY A 168 -5.95 -1.91 1.38
CA GLY A 168 -4.85 -2.88 1.49
C GLY A 168 -4.55 -3.28 2.93
N MET A 169 -4.60 -2.33 3.86
CA MET A 169 -4.33 -2.59 5.28
C MET A 169 -5.41 -3.45 5.91
N ARG A 170 -6.69 -3.18 5.58
CA ARG A 170 -7.80 -4.04 6.01
C ARG A 170 -7.61 -5.49 5.55
N ARG A 171 -7.04 -5.70 4.36
CA ARG A 171 -6.77 -7.03 3.78
C ARG A 171 -5.55 -7.76 4.36
N LEU A 172 -4.75 -7.08 5.19
CA LEU A 172 -3.69 -7.71 5.98
C LEU A 172 -4.13 -8.06 7.40
N ARG A 173 -5.36 -7.74 7.81
CA ARG A 173 -5.85 -8.13 9.13
C ARG A 173 -5.96 -9.66 9.25
N PRO A 174 -5.67 -10.26 10.42
CA PRO A 174 -5.81 -11.70 10.64
C PRO A 174 -7.28 -12.13 10.59
N ASP A 175 -7.54 -13.37 10.21
CA ASP A 175 -8.91 -13.91 10.13
C ASP A 175 -9.45 -14.35 11.50
N VAL A 176 -8.54 -14.65 12.43
CA VAL A 176 -8.86 -15.00 13.81
C VAL A 176 -8.49 -13.80 14.68
N VAL A 177 -9.46 -13.23 15.37
CA VAL A 177 -9.20 -12.23 16.42
C VAL A 177 -8.36 -12.93 17.48
N MET A 178 -7.10 -12.51 17.63
CA MET A 178 -6.22 -12.99 18.70
C MET A 178 -6.79 -12.51 20.03
N ASP A 179 -7.49 -13.40 20.73
CA ASP A 179 -8.01 -13.13 22.07
C ASP A 179 -6.82 -13.09 23.05
N GLY A 180 -6.36 -11.89 23.40
CA GLY A 180 -5.21 -11.74 24.29
C GLY A 180 -4.58 -10.35 24.35
N CYS A 181 -5.27 -9.41 25.00
CA CYS A 181 -4.77 -8.49 26.03
C CYS A 181 -5.95 -7.61 26.45
N ASP A 182 -6.63 -8.02 27.52
CA ASP A 182 -7.67 -7.22 28.18
C ASP A 182 -6.97 -6.08 28.94
N ASP A 183 -7.07 -4.85 28.43
CA ASP A 183 -7.00 -3.65 29.26
C ASP A 183 -7.96 -2.59 28.71
N GLY A 184 -9.16 -2.56 29.29
CA GLY A 184 -9.80 -1.32 29.71
C GLY A 184 -10.32 -0.37 28.63
N GLY A 185 -11.54 -0.65 28.14
CA GLY A 185 -12.53 0.39 27.85
C GLY A 185 -12.57 0.91 26.42
N GLY A 186 -13.54 0.40 25.66
CA GLY A 186 -14.03 1.03 24.44
C GLY A 186 -15.06 0.13 23.78
N GLU A 187 -16.32 0.57 23.71
CA GLU A 187 -17.41 -0.08 22.97
C GLU A 187 -17.19 -0.03 21.43
N GLU A 188 -15.96 -0.20 20.96
CA GLU A 188 -15.55 0.09 19.57
C GLU A 188 -15.18 -1.15 18.73
N ASP A 189 -15.16 -2.36 19.28
CA ASP A 189 -14.87 -3.59 18.51
C ASP A 189 -16.05 -4.12 17.67
N LYS A 190 -17.11 -3.31 17.58
CA LYS A 190 -18.17 -3.40 16.56
C LYS A 190 -18.40 -2.05 15.88
N ALA A 191 -17.35 -1.24 15.74
CA ALA A 191 -17.35 -0.20 14.72
C ALA A 191 -17.66 -0.90 13.39
N VAL A 192 -18.89 -0.72 12.92
CA VAL A 192 -19.37 -0.99 11.58
C VAL A 192 -18.19 -0.76 10.65
N LEU A 193 -17.67 -1.83 10.08
CA LEU A 193 -16.45 -1.82 9.30
C LEU A 193 -16.70 -0.85 8.15
N GLU A 194 -16.24 0.39 8.31
CA GLU A 194 -16.59 1.48 7.41
C GLU A 194 -16.11 1.06 6.03
N LYS A 195 -17.09 0.84 5.15
CA LYS A 195 -16.84 0.29 3.82
C LYS A 195 -16.00 1.30 3.07
N VAL A 196 -14.85 0.88 2.56
CA VAL A 196 -14.04 1.71 1.66
C VAL A 196 -14.79 1.80 0.33
N LEU A 197 -15.60 2.85 0.18
CA LEU A 197 -16.45 3.07 -0.99
C LEU A 197 -15.74 3.95 -2.01
N ILE A 198 -14.90 3.39 -2.87
CA ILE A 198 -14.29 4.14 -3.97
C ILE A 198 -15.16 3.95 -5.22
N GLU A 199 -15.73 5.04 -5.72
CA GLU A 199 -16.52 5.04 -6.94
C GLU A 199 -15.65 5.27 -8.18
N GLU A 200 -16.12 4.85 -9.36
CA GLU A 200 -15.36 4.96 -10.62
C GLU A 200 -15.08 6.42 -10.99
N GLU A 201 -16.03 7.30 -10.68
CA GLU A 201 -15.98 8.75 -10.93
C GLU A 201 -14.87 9.44 -10.11
N GLU A 202 -14.57 8.93 -8.91
CA GLU A 202 -13.49 9.48 -8.06
C GLU A 202 -12.11 9.23 -8.69
N LEU A 203 -11.96 8.15 -9.47
CA LEU A 203 -10.68 7.78 -10.09
C LEU A 203 -10.29 8.68 -11.26
N VAL A 204 -11.20 9.55 -11.72
CA VAL A 204 -10.92 10.49 -12.82
C VAL A 204 -9.77 11.43 -12.48
N CYS A 205 -9.61 11.82 -11.20
CA CYS A 205 -8.49 12.66 -10.77
C CYS A 205 -7.12 12.00 -11.03
N LEU A 206 -7.05 10.67 -11.06
CA LEU A 206 -5.80 9.94 -11.24
C LEU A 206 -5.27 10.01 -12.68
N ARG A 207 -6.06 10.42 -13.67
CA ARG A 207 -5.70 10.35 -15.10
C ARG A 207 -4.34 10.98 -15.41
N LYS A 208 -4.06 12.16 -14.86
CA LYS A 208 -2.79 12.86 -15.05
C LYS A 208 -1.62 12.10 -14.40
N VAL A 209 -1.77 11.71 -13.14
CA VAL A 209 -0.70 11.00 -12.40
C VAL A 209 -0.45 9.60 -12.94
N ILE A 210 -1.44 8.96 -13.58
CA ILE A 210 -1.27 7.70 -14.30
C ILE A 210 -0.31 7.88 -15.47
N MET A 211 -0.39 8.99 -16.20
CA MET A 211 0.56 9.26 -17.28
C MET A 211 1.96 9.58 -16.72
N ASP A 212 2.05 10.42 -15.68
CA ASP A 212 3.33 10.83 -15.08
C ASP A 212 4.10 9.65 -14.44
N TYR A 213 3.37 8.65 -13.96
CA TYR A 213 3.93 7.49 -13.24
C TYR A 213 3.47 6.15 -13.83
N ALA A 214 3.34 6.06 -15.15
CA ALA A 214 2.77 4.91 -15.85
C ALA A 214 3.38 3.55 -15.45
N ASP A 215 4.71 3.44 -15.34
CA ASP A 215 5.36 2.18 -14.96
C ASP A 215 5.03 1.75 -13.51
N LEU A 216 4.78 2.70 -12.60
CA LEU A 216 4.36 2.38 -11.22
C LEU A 216 2.91 1.92 -11.16
N PHE A 217 2.02 2.56 -11.93
CA PHE A 217 0.63 2.12 -12.06
C PHE A 217 0.53 0.77 -12.78
N ASP A 218 1.41 0.48 -13.74
CA ASP A 218 1.52 -0.84 -14.38
C ASP A 218 1.95 -1.93 -13.39
N ALA A 219 2.97 -1.64 -12.57
CA ALA A 219 3.38 -2.53 -11.49
C ALA A 219 2.24 -2.76 -10.48
N LEU A 220 1.49 -1.71 -10.13
CA LEU A 220 0.31 -1.80 -9.27
C LEU A 220 -0.80 -2.66 -9.90
N CYS A 221 -1.10 -2.46 -11.18
CA CYS A 221 -2.10 -3.25 -11.91
C CYS A 221 -1.69 -4.72 -12.01
N THR A 222 -0.42 -4.99 -12.27
CA THR A 222 0.13 -6.35 -12.29
C THR A 222 0.03 -7.01 -10.92
N ASN A 223 0.35 -6.27 -9.86
CA ASN A 223 0.21 -6.74 -8.48
C ASN A 223 -1.27 -7.06 -8.17
N ILE A 224 -2.21 -6.15 -8.48
CA ILE A 224 -3.65 -6.38 -8.32
C ILE A 224 -4.08 -7.63 -9.08
N GLN A 225 -3.68 -7.77 -10.36
CA GLN A 225 -4.05 -8.93 -11.17
C GLN A 225 -3.62 -10.25 -10.53
N ARG A 226 -2.44 -10.29 -9.90
CA ARG A 226 -1.97 -11.49 -9.19
C ARG A 226 -2.78 -11.76 -7.93
N GLN A 227 -3.24 -10.73 -7.23
CA GLN A 227 -4.12 -10.88 -6.07
C GLN A 227 -5.51 -11.40 -6.47
N LEU A 228 -6.03 -10.97 -7.62
CA LEU A 228 -7.32 -11.44 -8.14
C LEU A 228 -7.22 -12.90 -8.62
N LYS A 229 -6.19 -13.24 -9.40
CA LYS A 229 -5.96 -14.60 -9.91
C LYS A 229 -5.69 -15.63 -8.82
N GLY A 230 -5.04 -15.25 -7.73
CA GLY A 230 -4.78 -16.14 -6.59
C GLY A 230 -6.04 -16.70 -5.92
N LEU A 231 -7.22 -16.10 -6.18
CA LEU A 231 -8.50 -16.64 -5.71
C LEU A 231 -9.21 -17.56 -6.71
N ASP A 232 -8.91 -17.47 -8.01
CA ASP A 232 -9.59 -18.27 -9.04
C ASP A 232 -9.03 -19.70 -9.15
N ASP A 233 -7.77 -19.92 -8.72
CA ASP A 233 -7.12 -21.25 -8.76
C ASP A 233 -7.72 -22.24 -7.75
N VAL A 234 -8.57 -21.76 -6.84
CA VAL A 234 -9.37 -22.62 -5.95
C VAL A 234 -10.52 -23.30 -6.69
N ASP A 235 -10.92 -22.79 -7.87
CA ASP A 235 -12.10 -23.29 -8.62
C ASP A 235 -11.75 -24.14 -9.86
N LEU A 236 -10.46 -24.25 -10.24
CA LEU A 236 -9.98 -25.15 -11.31
C LEU A 236 -9.13 -26.31 -10.76
N GLY A 237 -9.67 -27.07 -9.80
CA GLY A 237 -8.90 -28.14 -9.17
C GLY A 237 -9.70 -29.22 -8.43
N MET A 238 -10.90 -29.59 -8.89
CA MET A 238 -11.64 -30.73 -8.34
C MET A 238 -10.96 -32.08 -8.71
N ALA A 239 -9.94 -32.47 -7.96
CA ALA A 239 -9.52 -33.86 -7.78
C ALA A 239 -8.66 -34.03 -6.51
N ILE A 240 -9.31 -34.06 -5.35
CA ILE A 240 -9.10 -34.99 -4.21
C ILE A 240 -9.89 -34.40 -3.03
N MET A 241 -11.01 -35.05 -2.71
CA MET A 241 -11.81 -34.76 -1.51
C MET A 241 -11.00 -35.08 -0.25
N VAL A 242 -10.32 -34.09 0.31
CA VAL A 242 -10.07 -34.03 1.75
C VAL A 242 -10.92 -32.88 2.26
N ARG A 243 -11.76 -33.14 3.26
CA ARG A 243 -12.58 -32.14 3.96
C ARG A 243 -11.69 -31.00 4.46
N ARG A 244 -11.44 -29.98 3.64
CA ARG A 244 -11.18 -28.64 4.11
C ARG A 244 -12.55 -28.04 4.38
N GLU A 245 -12.79 -27.84 5.67
CA GLU A 245 -13.84 -26.97 6.21
C GLU A 245 -14.00 -25.77 5.28
N LYS A 246 -15.25 -25.52 4.84
CA LYS A 246 -15.60 -24.48 3.87
C LYS A 246 -14.84 -23.19 4.20
N VAL A 247 -13.81 -22.89 3.41
CA VAL A 247 -13.14 -21.59 3.44
C VAL A 247 -14.25 -20.60 3.09
N ARG A 248 -14.68 -19.81 4.07
CA ARG A 248 -15.56 -18.68 3.81
C ARG A 248 -14.76 -17.78 2.88
N VAL A 249 -15.11 -17.77 1.60
CA VAL A 249 -14.83 -16.60 0.77
C VAL A 249 -15.68 -15.51 1.40
N ASP A 250 -15.08 -14.76 2.33
CA ASP A 250 -15.77 -13.70 3.04
C ASP A 250 -16.27 -12.71 1.99
N SER A 251 -17.55 -12.34 2.05
CA SER A 251 -18.15 -11.31 1.19
C SER A 251 -17.35 -10.01 1.19
N PHE A 252 -16.55 -9.81 2.24
CA PHE A 252 -15.59 -8.74 2.40
C PHE A 252 -14.47 -8.72 1.34
N ASP A 253 -13.92 -9.88 0.96
CA ASP A 253 -12.86 -9.92 -0.06
C ASP A 253 -13.44 -9.66 -1.46
N GLU A 254 -14.68 -10.09 -1.74
CA GLU A 254 -15.35 -9.81 -3.02
C GLU A 254 -15.63 -8.32 -3.25
N GLU A 255 -16.07 -7.57 -2.23
CA GLU A 255 -16.25 -6.13 -2.36
C GLU A 255 -14.91 -5.42 -2.62
N HIS A 256 -13.85 -5.85 -1.93
CA HIS A 256 -12.52 -5.31 -2.13
C HIS A 256 -11.96 -5.62 -3.52
N LYS A 257 -12.25 -6.80 -4.08
CA LYS A 257 -11.88 -7.13 -5.47
C LYS A 257 -12.50 -6.15 -6.45
N GLY A 258 -13.79 -5.83 -6.28
CA GLY A 258 -14.48 -4.83 -7.11
C GLY A 258 -13.74 -3.50 -7.13
N VAL A 259 -13.37 -3.00 -5.94
CA VAL A 259 -12.62 -1.73 -5.81
C VAL A 259 -11.23 -1.80 -6.45
N LEU A 260 -10.49 -2.91 -6.30
CA LEU A 260 -9.19 -3.07 -6.94
C LEU A 260 -9.29 -3.15 -8.47
N SER A 261 -10.31 -3.80 -9.00
CA SER A 261 -10.59 -3.86 -10.44
C SER A 261 -10.89 -2.47 -11.01
N LEU A 262 -11.51 -1.56 -10.22
CA LEU A 262 -11.72 -0.18 -10.66
C LEU A 262 -10.40 0.56 -10.90
N MET A 263 -9.36 0.32 -10.08
CA MET A 263 -8.02 0.89 -10.32
C MET A 263 -7.45 0.42 -11.67
N GLN A 264 -7.50 -0.90 -11.95
CA GLN A 264 -7.03 -1.46 -13.22
C GLN A 264 -7.80 -0.88 -14.41
N LYS A 265 -9.13 -0.78 -14.29
CA LYS A 265 -10.01 -0.19 -15.30
C LYS A 265 -9.66 1.28 -15.55
N SER A 266 -9.45 2.07 -14.49
CA SER A 266 -9.09 3.50 -14.59
C SER A 266 -7.75 3.71 -15.30
N VAL A 267 -6.72 2.95 -14.93
CA VAL A 267 -5.40 2.98 -15.60
C VAL A 267 -5.54 2.66 -17.09
N GLN A 268 -6.31 1.63 -17.40
CA GLN A 268 -6.54 1.22 -18.77
C GLN A 268 -7.29 2.26 -19.60
N LEU A 269 -8.35 2.85 -19.04
CA LEU A 269 -9.11 3.92 -19.71
C LEU A 269 -8.23 5.15 -19.95
N ALA A 270 -7.38 5.53 -19.00
CA ALA A 270 -6.44 6.64 -19.17
C ALA A 270 -5.49 6.40 -20.35
N HIS A 271 -4.90 5.20 -20.46
CA HIS A 271 -4.03 4.86 -21.59
C HIS A 271 -4.77 4.76 -22.93
N LEU A 272 -6.00 4.22 -22.94
CA LEU A 272 -6.84 4.16 -24.15
C LEU A 272 -7.21 5.56 -24.64
N ASP A 273 -7.59 6.46 -23.74
CA ASP A 273 -7.96 7.83 -24.11
C ASP A 273 -6.76 8.58 -24.71
N THR A 274 -5.57 8.45 -24.09
CA THR A 274 -4.34 9.06 -24.64
C THR A 274 -3.97 8.44 -25.99
N MET A 275 -4.05 7.12 -26.14
CA MET A 275 -3.80 6.44 -27.42
C MET A 275 -4.74 6.91 -28.53
N LYS A 276 -6.02 7.15 -28.22
CA LYS A 276 -7.01 7.70 -29.17
C LYS A 276 -6.65 9.13 -29.58
N VAL A 277 -6.14 9.95 -28.67
CA VAL A 277 -5.65 11.31 -28.97
C VAL A 277 -4.43 11.24 -29.88
N SER A 278 -3.40 10.47 -29.53
CA SER A 278 -2.19 10.30 -30.37
C SER A 278 -2.52 9.82 -31.78
N THR A 279 -3.48 8.89 -31.91
CA THR A 279 -3.94 8.39 -33.21
C THR A 279 -4.61 9.49 -34.05
N LYS A 280 -5.42 10.36 -33.43
CA LYS A 280 -6.05 11.50 -34.10
C LYS A 280 -5.02 12.55 -34.54
N ASP A 281 -3.98 12.74 -33.74
CA ASP A 281 -2.91 13.71 -33.99
C ASP A 281 -1.86 13.19 -34.99
N GLY A 282 -1.98 11.94 -35.45
CA GLY A 282 -1.05 11.29 -36.37
C GLY A 282 0.26 10.83 -35.71
N ASP A 283 0.34 10.86 -34.38
CA ASP A 283 1.47 10.36 -33.60
C ASP A 283 1.34 8.85 -33.37
N ILE A 284 1.82 8.09 -34.35
CA ILE A 284 1.79 6.62 -34.31
C ILE A 284 2.71 6.08 -33.19
N GLU A 285 3.85 6.72 -32.97
CA GLU A 285 4.82 6.25 -31.96
C GLU A 285 4.28 6.46 -30.55
N GLY A 286 3.67 7.62 -30.28
CA GLY A 286 2.95 7.88 -29.04
C GLY A 286 1.82 6.87 -28.81
N ALA A 287 1.00 6.59 -29.83
CA ALA A 287 -0.06 5.59 -29.73
C ALA A 287 0.48 4.17 -29.41
N VAL A 288 1.55 3.74 -30.09
CA VAL A 288 2.17 2.42 -29.87
C VAL A 288 2.75 2.28 -28.46
N SER A 289 3.29 3.37 -27.89
CA SER A 289 3.88 3.36 -26.55
C SER A 289 2.89 2.99 -25.44
N HIS A 290 1.58 3.18 -25.68
CA HIS A 290 0.52 2.87 -24.72
C HIS A 290 0.02 1.43 -24.76
N ILE A 291 0.30 0.67 -25.83
CA ILE A 291 -0.20 -0.70 -26.01
C ILE A 291 0.22 -1.62 -24.86
N ARG A 292 1.43 -1.41 -24.30
CA ARG A 292 1.98 -2.25 -23.23
C ARG A 292 1.16 -2.21 -21.93
N PHE A 293 0.34 -1.18 -21.74
CA PHE A 293 -0.48 -1.00 -20.53
C PHE A 293 -1.91 -1.51 -20.70
N LEU A 294 -2.25 -2.08 -21.86
CA LEU A 294 -3.60 -2.55 -22.17
C LEU A 294 -3.72 -4.05 -21.90
N HIS A 295 -4.67 -4.42 -21.04
CA HIS A 295 -4.97 -5.80 -20.71
C HIS A 295 -6.47 -6.08 -20.83
N LEU A 296 -6.83 -7.16 -21.53
CA LEU A 296 -8.23 -7.51 -21.77
C LEU A 296 -8.98 -7.86 -20.47
N ASP A 297 -8.25 -8.28 -19.43
CA ASP A 297 -8.81 -8.73 -18.16
C ASP A 297 -9.13 -7.58 -17.18
N HIS A 298 -8.84 -6.33 -17.52
CA HIS A 298 -9.04 -5.17 -16.62
C HIS A 298 -10.47 -4.59 -16.65
N GLY A 299 -11.44 -5.30 -17.22
CA GLY A 299 -12.87 -4.93 -17.13
C GLY A 299 -13.30 -3.75 -18.02
N VAL A 300 -12.57 -3.46 -19.09
CA VAL A 300 -12.99 -2.50 -20.12
C VAL A 300 -13.75 -3.23 -21.23
N GLU A 301 -14.91 -2.72 -21.63
CA GLU A 301 -15.73 -3.34 -22.68
C GLU A 301 -15.04 -3.30 -24.05
N GLU A 302 -15.18 -4.36 -24.84
CA GLU A 302 -14.55 -4.49 -26.17
C GLU A 302 -14.89 -3.31 -27.11
N VAL A 303 -16.08 -2.73 -26.97
CA VAL A 303 -16.53 -1.58 -27.76
C VAL A 303 -15.69 -0.33 -27.53
N VAL A 304 -15.05 -0.20 -26.37
CA VAL A 304 -14.22 0.97 -26.02
C VAL A 304 -12.87 0.93 -26.76
N TYR A 305 -12.43 -0.24 -27.21
CA TYR A 305 -11.18 -0.42 -27.96
C TYR A 305 -11.33 -0.13 -29.46
N ARG A 306 -12.56 -0.06 -29.97
CA ARG A 306 -12.87 0.23 -31.37
C ARG A 306 -12.98 1.73 -31.61
#